data_AF-A0A1Q6EU34-F1
#
_entry.id   AF-A0A1Q6EU34-F1
#
_cell.length_a   1.000
_cell.length_b   1.000
_cell.length_c   1.000
_cell.angle_alpha   90.00
_cell.angle_beta   90.00
_cell.angle_gamma   90.00
#
_symmetry.space_group_name_H-M   'P 1'
#
loop_
_entity.id
_entity.type
_entity.pdbx_description
1 polymer ?
#
loop_
_entity_poly.entity_id
_entity_poly.type
_entity_poly.pdbx_seq_one_letter_code
_entity_poly.pdbx_strand_id
1 'polypeptide(L)'
;MDDKEIYEICQNVDAFIAEYLTESIVSRTSYDMLEARHGILPISRRSFYRKRRIVQGILKARTGEIEEDKNNQYTIAWKRER
;
A
#
# COMPACT_ATOMS: atom_id res chain seq x y z
N MET A 1 -4.04 10.66 2.70
CA MET A 1 -4.84 9.45 2.40
C MET A 1 -5.32 8.92 3.73
N ASP A 2 -6.63 8.65 3.86
CA ASP A 2 -7.24 8.23 5.12
C ASP A 2 -7.07 6.71 5.35
N ASP A 3 -7.02 6.28 6.61
CA ASP A 3 -6.82 4.86 6.97
C ASP A 3 -7.96 3.99 6.43
N LYS A 4 -9.18 4.54 6.39
CA LYS A 4 -10.35 3.86 5.82
C LYS A 4 -10.20 3.64 4.31
N GLU A 5 -9.69 4.62 3.59
CA GLU A 5 -9.46 4.49 2.14
C GLU A 5 -8.39 3.42 1.84
N ILE A 6 -7.32 3.38 2.64
CA ILE A 6 -6.29 2.33 2.53
C ILE A 6 -6.91 0.96 2.79
N TYR A 7 -7.76 0.84 3.83
CA TYR A 7 -8.45 -0.41 4.14
C TYR A 7 -9.38 -0.87 3.02
N GLU A 8 -10.16 0.02 2.41
CA GLU A 8 -11.00 -0.31 1.26
C GLU A 8 -10.18 -0.83 0.06
N ILE A 9 -9.02 -0.23 -0.21
CA ILE A 9 -8.11 -0.72 -1.27
C ILE A 9 -7.55 -2.10 -0.89
N CYS A 10 -7.12 -2.29 0.35
CA CYS A 10 -6.66 -3.58 0.84
C CYS A 10 -7.75 -4.66 0.73
N GLN A 11 -9.00 -4.35 1.08
CA GLN A 11 -10.13 -5.27 0.91
C GLN A 11 -10.36 -5.66 -0.54
N ASN A 12 -10.26 -4.71 -1.48
CA ASN A 12 -10.40 -4.98 -2.91
C ASN A 12 -9.27 -5.86 -3.45
N VAL A 13 -8.05 -5.75 -2.91
CA VAL A 13 -6.91 -6.60 -3.33
C VAL A 13 -6.98 -7.99 -2.71
N ASP A 14 -7.32 -8.07 -1.43
CA ASP A 14 -7.51 -9.31 -0.69
C ASP A 14 -8.25 -9.07 0.63
N ALA A 15 -9.55 -9.39 0.65
CA ALA A 15 -10.39 -9.23 1.83
C ALA A 15 -9.93 -10.07 3.04
N PHE A 16 -9.28 -11.22 2.82
CA PHE A 16 -8.91 -12.15 3.90
C PHE A 16 -7.70 -11.67 4.70
N ILE A 17 -6.81 -10.90 4.07
CA ILE A 17 -5.63 -10.32 4.74
C ILE A 17 -5.64 -8.79 4.78
N ALA A 18 -6.79 -8.18 4.50
CA ALA A 18 -6.92 -6.73 4.34
C ALA A 18 -6.43 -5.97 5.58
N GLU A 19 -6.80 -6.46 6.77
CA GLU A 19 -6.40 -5.88 8.05
C GLU A 19 -4.87 -5.86 8.21
N TYR A 20 -4.20 -6.99 7.96
CA TYR A 20 -2.73 -7.09 8.02
C TYR A 20 -2.03 -6.22 6.97
N LEU A 21 -2.60 -6.11 5.76
CA LEU A 21 -2.07 -5.23 4.72
C LEU A 21 -2.18 -3.76 5.12
N THR A 22 -3.33 -3.36 5.66
CA THR A 22 -3.56 -2.00 6.15
C THR A 22 -2.58 -1.66 7.27
N GLU A 23 -2.45 -2.50 8.28
CA GLU A 23 -1.49 -2.31 9.37
C GLU A 23 -0.04 -2.20 8.85
N SER A 24 0.35 -3.05 7.89
CA SER A 24 1.68 -3.00 7.27
C SER A 24 1.94 -1.72 6.48
N ILE A 25 0.91 -1.12 5.88
CA ILE A 25 1.03 0.10 5.08
C ILE A 25 1.03 1.33 5.98
N VAL A 26 0.05 1.43 6.88
CA VAL A 26 -0.12 2.55 7.82
C VAL A 26 1.04 2.60 8.81
N SER A 27 1.30 1.51 9.52
CA SER A 27 2.34 1.47 10.57
C SER A 27 3.72 1.07 10.04
N ARG A 28 3.89 0.96 8.72
CA ARG A 28 5.13 0.48 8.06
C ARG A 28 5.67 -0.85 8.64
N THR A 29 4.78 -1.69 9.17
CA THR A 29 5.13 -2.93 9.85
C THR A 29 5.54 -4.02 8.86
N SER A 30 6.58 -4.78 9.18
CA SER A 30 7.06 -5.90 8.35
C SER A 30 6.20 -7.14 8.57
N TYR A 31 6.24 -8.07 7.62
CA TYR A 31 5.57 -9.36 7.76
C TYR A 31 5.95 -10.10 9.05
N ASP A 32 7.24 -10.10 9.40
CA ASP A 32 7.74 -10.80 10.60
C ASP A 32 7.22 -10.14 11.89
N MET A 33 7.09 -8.82 11.90
CA MET A 33 6.52 -8.09 13.05
C MET A 33 5.00 -8.29 13.16
N LEU A 34 4.30 -8.47 12.04
CA LEU A 34 2.89 -8.86 12.05
C LEU A 34 2.71 -10.27 12.63
N GLU A 35 3.55 -11.22 12.23
CA GLU A 35 3.49 -12.58 12.78
C GLU A 35 3.81 -12.61 14.29
N ALA A 36 4.74 -11.78 14.75
CA ALA A 36 5.03 -11.66 16.17
C ALA A 36 3.85 -11.13 17.01
N ARG A 37 2.97 -10.32 16.41
CA ARG A 37 1.79 -9.72 17.07
C ARG A 37 0.54 -10.59 16.98
N HIS A 38 0.29 -11.15 15.79
CA HIS A 38 -0.96 -11.83 15.43
C HIS A 38 -0.82 -13.35 15.36
N GLY A 39 0.40 -13.88 15.52
CA GLY A 39 0.71 -15.28 15.25
C GLY A 39 0.92 -15.53 13.76
N ILE A 40 1.00 -16.81 13.39
CA ILE A 40 1.29 -17.20 12.00
C ILE A 40 0.18 -16.68 11.07
N LEU A 41 0.56 -15.83 10.12
CA LEU A 41 -0.40 -15.28 9.17
C LEU A 41 -0.86 -16.37 8.19
N PRO A 42 -2.13 -16.38 7.78
CA PRO A 42 -2.67 -17.40 6.89
C PRO A 42 -2.31 -17.13 5.41
N ILE A 43 -1.10 -16.66 5.17
CA ILE A 43 -0.55 -16.34 3.85
C ILE A 43 0.96 -16.46 3.90
N SER A 44 1.59 -16.90 2.82
CA SER A 44 3.06 -16.87 2.77
C SER A 44 3.61 -15.44 2.69
N ARG A 45 4.76 -15.21 3.33
CA ARG A 45 5.54 -13.95 3.25
C ARG A 45 5.65 -13.38 1.83
N ARG A 46 5.95 -14.23 0.83
CA ARG A 46 6.10 -13.81 -0.57
C ARG A 46 4.78 -13.29 -1.16
N SER A 47 3.67 -13.99 -0.91
CA SER A 47 2.36 -13.59 -1.40
C SER A 47 1.89 -12.30 -0.71
N PHE A 48 2.18 -12.15 0.59
CA PHE A 48 1.93 -10.93 1.34
C PHE A 48 2.63 -9.72 0.72
N TYR A 49 3.96 -9.76 0.52
CA TYR A 49 4.69 -8.64 -0.07
C TYR A 49 4.29 -8.36 -1.53
N ARG A 50 3.87 -9.38 -2.29
CA ARG A 50 3.32 -9.18 -3.64
C ARG A 50 2.03 -8.36 -3.58
N LYS A 51 1.09 -8.72 -2.70
CA LYS A 51 -0.16 -7.99 -2.50
C LYS A 51 0.08 -6.58 -1.96
N ARG A 52 0.98 -6.42 -0.99
CA ARG A 52 1.40 -5.10 -0.48
C ARG A 52 1.92 -4.19 -1.59
N ARG A 53 2.68 -4.73 -2.55
CA ARG A 53 3.18 -3.97 -3.70
C ARG A 53 2.06 -3.53 -4.67
N ILE A 54 1.04 -4.38 -4.86
CA ILE A 54 -0.16 -4.03 -5.65
C ILE A 54 -0.91 -2.89 -4.97
N VAL A 55 -1.20 -3.00 -3.67
CA VAL A 55 -1.86 -1.93 -2.90
C VAL A 55 -1.06 -0.63 -3.01
N GLN A 56 0.26 -0.68 -2.80
CA GLN A 56 1.12 0.49 -2.96
C GLN A 56 1.07 1.08 -4.38
N GLY A 57 0.97 0.26 -5.41
CA GLY A 57 0.78 0.73 -6.79
C GLY A 57 -0.54 1.47 -6.98
N ILE A 58 -1.64 0.94 -6.43
CA ILE A 58 -2.97 1.58 -6.47
C ILE A 58 -2.95 2.90 -5.68
N LEU A 59 -2.39 2.89 -4.47
CA LEU A 59 -2.24 4.09 -3.65
C LEU A 59 -1.47 5.17 -4.40
N LYS A 60 -0.32 4.80 -5.00
CA LYS A 60 0.50 5.70 -5.81
C LYS A 60 -0.26 6.28 -7.01
N ALA A 61 -1.01 5.46 -7.73
CA ALA A 61 -1.83 5.91 -8.86
C ALA A 61 -2.96 6.87 -8.44
N ARG A 62 -3.52 6.68 -7.24
CA ARG A 62 -4.53 7.57 -6.68
C ARG A 62 -3.96 8.87 -6.11
N THR A 63 -2.73 8.85 -5.58
CA THR A 63 -2.07 10.03 -4.99
C THR A 63 -1.24 10.84 -5.97
N GLY A 64 -0.98 10.34 -7.18
CA GLY A 64 -0.20 11.05 -8.20
C GLY A 64 -1.01 12.16 -8.85
N GLU A 65 -0.66 13.42 -8.60
CA GLU A 65 -1.00 14.54 -9.49
C GLU A 65 -0.16 14.36 -10.78
N ILE A 66 -0.80 14.46 -11.96
CA ILE A 66 -0.09 14.52 -13.25
C ILE A 66 0.40 15.97 -13.39
N GLU A 67 1.70 16.21 -13.26
CA GLU A 67 2.29 17.50 -13.61
C GLU A 67 2.81 17.46 -15.05
N GLU A 68 2.35 18.42 -15.87
CA GLU A 68 2.84 18.65 -17.23
C GLU A 68 4.15 19.43 -17.15
N ASP A 69 5.25 18.86 -17.65
CA ASP A 69 6.52 19.58 -17.69
C ASP A 69 6.59 20.55 -18.89
N LYS A 70 7.53 21.51 -18.83
CA LYS A 70 7.73 22.54 -19.86
C LYS A 70 8.15 21.99 -21.24
N ASN A 71 8.33 20.68 -21.39
CA ASN A 71 8.69 20.00 -22.64
C ASN A 71 7.56 19.10 -23.17
N ASN A 72 6.33 19.27 -22.68
CA ASN A 72 5.15 18.51 -23.13
C ASN A 72 5.26 17.00 -22.79
N GLN A 73 6.06 16.64 -21.78
CA GLN A 73 6.16 15.29 -21.22
C GLN A 73 5.44 15.20 -19.86
N TYR A 74 4.70 14.11 -19.65
CA TYR A 74 4.01 13.85 -18.40
C TYR A 74 4.96 13.12 -17.44
N THR A 75 5.25 13.72 -16.28
CA THR A 75 6.10 13.11 -15.25
C THR A 75 5.31 12.93 -13.96
N ILE A 76 5.44 11.77 -13.29
CA ILE A 76 4.79 11.53 -11.99
C ILE A 76 5.56 12.27 -10.90
N ALA A 77 5.02 13.39 -10.43
CA ALA A 77 5.57 14.15 -9.32
C ALA A 77 5.08 13.56 -7.98
N TRP A 78 6.01 13.27 -7.07
CA TRP A 78 5.70 12.84 -5.72
C TRP A 78 5.80 14.05 -4.80
N LYS A 79 4.71 14.47 -4.14
CA LYS A 79 4.82 15.47 -3.06
C LYS A 79 5.73 14.93 -1.97
N ARG A 80 6.94 15.46 -1.89
CA ARG A 80 7.77 15.38 -0.68
C ARG A 80 7.18 16.37 0.30
N GLU A 81 6.49 15.85 1.32
CA GLU A 81 6.07 16.65 2.46
C GLU A 81 7.34 17.18 3.17
N ARG A 82 7.35 18.48 3.47
CA ARG A 82 8.51 19.28 3.89
C ARG A 82 8.59 19.39 5.40
#